data_AF-A0AAU5LFY2-F1
#
_entry.id   AF-A0AAU5LFY2-F1
#
_cell.length_a   1.000
_cell.length_b   1.000
_cell.length_c   1.000
_cell.angle_alpha   90.00
_cell.angle_beta   90.00
_cell.angle_gamma   90.00
#
_symmetry.space_group_name_H-M   'P 1'
#
loop_
_entity.id
_entity.type
_entity.pdbx_description
1 polymer ?
#
loop_
_entity_poly.entity_id
_entity_poly.type
_entity_poly.pdbx_seq_one_letter_code
_entity_poly.pdbx_strand_id
1 'polypeptide(L)'
;MKTHLAGLVAGVTAATLAFPLLNALPATAADTAGASAAASASRMANAVAPGTTAGSVRAAVSLTTPPLSTYGTNARFSGTAWRYGTQTKLAGATIVLQRSPHGKAAWSNLTSAKTTTTGTFAMGVTLSGGYDYRAYYAGSTTYTTAVSAAKYVYVSWKVILDGLSTTNNAQANTNNGTLNAKGRIYPAPPTGTHVWLQKYDAASKTWKNFMSGTTSGNSIAVKGDVRGNVNTWRLQVASRGWYFTGSSNSKLFAHYVWRGLFSRGATALGGSDGHGFHIMTERDPLGGIALAWSKRGGTSWAEIRTTGCLETGIGMHNYSNQQRPGEPTDMRFTIRTDGKLLRSVVIAPGGDISGRQLHDISGIQRIRLEIQDTGKTGEPLGEWRSSVLCSN
;
A
#
# COMPACT_ATOMS: atom_id res chain seq x y z
N MET A 1 -21.72 14.31 -61.49
CA MET A 1 -21.51 12.85 -61.33
C MET A 1 -21.40 12.61 -59.82
N LYS A 2 -22.39 12.21 -59.01
CA LYS A 2 -23.45 11.17 -59.10
C LYS A 2 -22.94 9.76 -59.38
N THR A 3 -22.67 9.00 -58.31
CA THR A 3 -22.95 7.56 -58.02
C THR A 3 -22.21 7.18 -56.72
N HIS A 4 -22.86 6.97 -55.56
CA HIS A 4 -23.56 5.76 -55.05
C HIS A 4 -22.70 4.50 -54.90
N LEU A 5 -22.52 4.02 -53.66
CA LEU A 5 -22.89 2.68 -53.09
C LEU A 5 -22.38 2.62 -51.63
N ALA A 6 -23.23 2.55 -50.60
CA ALA A 6 -23.76 1.32 -49.94
C ALA A 6 -22.62 0.44 -49.37
N GLY A 7 -22.52 0.08 -48.09
CA GLY A 7 -23.51 -0.09 -47.02
C GLY A 7 -23.29 -1.50 -46.44
N LEU A 8 -22.95 -1.62 -45.15
CA LEU A 8 -23.21 -2.86 -44.40
C LEU A 8 -23.32 -2.57 -42.90
N VAL A 9 -24.50 -2.85 -42.37
CA VAL A 9 -24.89 -2.82 -40.97
C VAL A 9 -25.03 -4.28 -40.52
N ALA A 10 -24.38 -4.62 -39.42
CA ALA A 10 -24.71 -5.77 -38.57
C ALA A 10 -24.38 -5.32 -37.13
N GLY A 11 -25.28 -5.25 -36.16
CA GLY A 11 -26.48 -6.05 -35.96
C GLY A 11 -26.12 -7.21 -35.03
N VAL A 12 -25.85 -6.94 -33.75
CA VAL A 12 -25.83 -7.99 -32.72
C VAL A 12 -26.65 -7.55 -31.50
N THR A 13 -27.64 -8.38 -31.28
CA THR A 13 -28.75 -8.42 -30.33
C THR A 13 -28.35 -8.35 -28.85
N ALA A 14 -29.17 -7.60 -28.10
CA ALA A 14 -29.25 -7.66 -26.65
C ALA A 14 -29.84 -9.00 -26.21
N ALA A 15 -29.16 -9.68 -25.28
CA ALA A 15 -29.69 -10.84 -24.57
C ALA A 15 -30.08 -10.42 -23.15
N THR A 16 -31.38 -10.31 -22.95
CA THR A 16 -32.07 -10.25 -21.67
C THR A 16 -32.04 -11.65 -21.05
N LEU A 17 -31.51 -11.82 -19.84
CA LEU A 17 -31.76 -13.03 -19.05
C LEU A 17 -32.25 -12.68 -17.65
N ALA A 18 -33.39 -13.26 -17.35
CA ALA A 18 -34.20 -13.09 -16.17
C ALA A 18 -33.63 -13.85 -14.95
N PHE A 19 -34.05 -13.39 -13.79
CA PHE A 19 -33.95 -14.03 -12.48
C PHE A 19 -34.45 -15.47 -12.47
N PRO A 20 -33.93 -16.27 -11.52
CA PRO A 20 -34.85 -17.00 -10.66
C PRO A 20 -34.70 -16.60 -9.18
N LEU A 21 -35.87 -16.45 -8.58
CA LEU A 21 -36.15 -16.46 -7.15
C LEU A 21 -36.00 -17.88 -6.58
N LEU A 22 -35.81 -17.91 -5.24
CA LEU A 22 -36.14 -18.95 -4.25
C LEU A 22 -35.06 -19.93 -3.72
N ASN A 23 -34.92 -19.83 -2.40
CA ASN A 23 -34.77 -20.86 -1.36
C ASN A 23 -33.49 -21.72 -1.28
N ALA A 24 -32.73 -21.55 -0.20
CA ALA A 24 -32.81 -22.42 0.99
C ALA A 24 -31.72 -22.06 2.03
N LEU A 25 -32.13 -21.94 3.30
CA LEU A 25 -31.24 -22.04 4.47
C LEU A 25 -30.69 -23.47 4.59
N PRO A 26 -29.45 -23.63 5.08
CA PRO A 26 -29.27 -24.38 6.33
C PRO A 26 -28.25 -23.69 7.27
N ALA A 27 -28.60 -23.58 8.55
CA ALA A 27 -28.13 -24.43 9.65
C ALA A 27 -26.72 -24.08 10.17
N THR A 28 -26.73 -23.40 11.32
CA THR A 28 -25.85 -23.57 12.48
C THR A 28 -24.54 -24.33 12.27
N ALA A 29 -23.42 -23.60 12.27
CA ALA A 29 -22.13 -24.12 12.73
C ALA A 29 -21.68 -23.28 13.93
N ALA A 30 -21.71 -23.90 15.09
CA ALA A 30 -21.10 -23.40 16.31
C ALA A 30 -19.59 -23.58 16.18
N ASP A 31 -18.85 -22.48 16.04
CA ASP A 31 -17.39 -22.48 16.15
C ASP A 31 -16.98 -21.90 17.51
N THR A 32 -16.64 -22.82 18.41
CA THR A 32 -15.87 -22.60 19.63
C THR A 32 -14.43 -22.21 19.26
N ALA A 33 -14.16 -20.92 19.09
CA ALA A 33 -12.79 -20.41 18.99
C ALA A 33 -12.26 -20.05 20.39
N GLY A 34 -11.33 -20.89 20.85
CA GLY A 34 -10.63 -20.78 22.13
C GLY A 34 -9.95 -19.44 22.36
N ALA A 35 -10.11 -18.95 23.58
CA ALA A 35 -9.44 -17.78 24.12
C ALA A 35 -8.02 -18.14 24.55
N SER A 36 -7.02 -17.43 24.03
CA SER A 36 -5.71 -17.31 24.67
C SER A 36 -4.99 -16.05 24.21
N ALA A 37 -5.09 -14.96 24.98
CA ALA A 37 -4.09 -13.89 25.05
C ALA A 37 -4.30 -13.01 26.29
N ALA A 38 -3.70 -13.49 27.38
CA ALA A 38 -3.05 -12.78 28.49
C ALA A 38 -3.38 -11.30 28.78
N ALA A 39 -4.08 -11.14 29.90
CA ALA A 39 -3.64 -10.40 31.08
C ALA A 39 -3.00 -9.01 30.89
N SER A 40 -3.87 -8.00 30.88
CA SER A 40 -3.64 -6.76 31.64
C SER A 40 -4.96 -6.34 32.29
N ALA A 41 -5.52 -7.26 33.10
CA ALA A 41 -6.60 -6.94 34.02
C ALA A 41 -5.96 -6.42 35.31
N SER A 42 -5.58 -5.14 35.31
CA SER A 42 -5.38 -4.44 36.57
C SER A 42 -6.73 -4.40 37.29
N ARG A 43 -6.71 -4.92 38.52
CA ARG A 43 -7.81 -5.03 39.44
C ARG A 43 -8.51 -3.67 39.63
N MET A 44 -9.62 -3.43 38.94
CA MET A 44 -10.67 -2.57 39.49
C MET A 44 -11.65 -3.51 40.18
N ALA A 45 -11.28 -3.87 41.40
CA ALA A 45 -12.19 -4.47 42.36
C ALA A 45 -13.47 -3.63 42.42
N ASN A 46 -14.60 -4.33 42.53
CA ASN A 46 -15.91 -3.79 42.83
C ASN A 46 -15.85 -2.71 43.93
N ALA A 47 -15.72 -1.45 43.54
CA ALA A 47 -16.27 -0.36 44.34
C ALA A 47 -17.78 -0.37 44.06
N VAL A 48 -18.47 -1.25 44.79
CA VAL A 48 -19.92 -1.14 44.98
C VAL A 48 -20.16 0.27 45.51
N ALA A 49 -21.04 1.00 44.84
CA ALA A 49 -21.44 2.33 45.25
C ALA A 49 -21.92 2.30 46.71
N PRO A 50 -21.58 3.29 47.55
CA PRO A 50 -22.21 3.43 48.85
C PRO A 50 -23.72 3.56 48.61
N GLY A 51 -24.50 2.60 49.13
CA GLY A 51 -25.95 2.69 49.20
C GLY A 51 -26.34 3.81 50.16
N THR A 52 -26.21 5.07 49.75
CA THR A 52 -26.88 6.17 50.45
C THR A 52 -28.36 6.11 50.13
N THR A 53 -29.20 6.24 51.14
CA THR A 53 -30.66 6.37 51.00
C THR A 53 -30.97 7.38 49.90
N ALA A 54 -31.68 6.95 48.85
CA ALA A 54 -31.93 7.79 47.69
C ALA A 54 -32.65 9.08 48.11
N GLY A 55 -32.06 10.24 47.78
CA GLY A 55 -32.67 11.53 48.05
C GLY A 55 -33.98 11.74 47.26
N SER A 56 -34.78 12.73 47.67
CA SER A 56 -36.10 12.98 47.09
C SER A 56 -36.09 13.82 45.80
N VAL A 57 -34.98 14.51 45.50
CA VAL A 57 -34.91 15.41 44.34
C VAL A 57 -34.46 14.65 43.09
N ARG A 58 -35.30 14.62 42.05
CA ARG A 58 -34.95 13.92 40.81
C ARG A 58 -33.72 14.52 40.13
N ALA A 59 -32.75 13.68 39.78
CA ALA A 59 -31.60 14.04 38.96
C ALA A 59 -31.74 13.60 37.50
N ALA A 60 -30.91 14.18 36.63
CA ALA A 60 -30.77 13.82 35.23
C ALA A 60 -29.28 13.85 34.84
N VAL A 61 -28.91 13.00 33.88
CA VAL A 61 -27.54 12.94 33.33
C VAL A 61 -27.58 12.71 31.83
N SER A 62 -26.73 13.42 31.08
CA SER A 62 -26.53 13.23 29.64
C SER A 62 -25.19 12.57 29.35
N LEU A 63 -25.10 11.94 28.18
CA LEU A 63 -23.85 11.42 27.64
C LEU A 63 -23.72 11.79 26.16
N THR A 64 -22.58 12.35 25.82
CA THR A 64 -22.10 12.65 24.47
C THR A 64 -20.88 11.77 24.20
N THR A 65 -20.91 11.11 23.05
CA THR A 65 -19.86 10.19 22.60
C THR A 65 -19.46 10.55 21.17
N PRO A 66 -18.25 10.19 20.72
CA PRO A 66 -17.97 10.22 19.29
C PRO A 66 -18.87 9.22 18.57
N PRO A 67 -19.33 9.51 17.34
CA PRO A 67 -20.11 8.56 16.56
C PRO A 67 -19.25 7.39 16.06
N LEU A 68 -17.97 7.63 15.75
CA LEU A 68 -17.03 6.66 15.22
C LEU A 68 -15.63 6.92 15.80
N SER A 69 -14.89 5.86 16.09
CA SER A 69 -13.49 5.96 16.52
C SER A 69 -12.71 4.69 16.16
N THR A 70 -11.38 4.72 16.22
CA THR A 70 -10.53 3.60 15.82
C THR A 70 -10.20 2.71 17.02
N TYR A 71 -10.16 1.40 16.81
CA TYR A 71 -9.76 0.44 17.84
C TYR A 71 -8.45 0.83 18.54
N GLY A 72 -8.44 0.74 19.87
CA GLY A 72 -7.29 1.05 20.71
C GLY A 72 -7.00 2.55 20.86
N THR A 73 -7.82 3.44 20.31
CA THR A 73 -7.69 4.89 20.53
C THR A 73 -8.49 5.32 21.77
N ASN A 74 -8.01 6.39 22.43
CA ASN A 74 -8.67 6.98 23.57
C ASN A 74 -9.76 7.95 23.09
N ALA A 75 -11.02 7.53 23.20
CA ALA A 75 -12.19 8.32 22.85
C ALA A 75 -12.66 9.17 24.05
N ARG A 76 -13.02 10.43 23.78
CA ARG A 76 -13.55 11.35 24.79
C ARG A 76 -15.06 11.18 24.94
N PHE A 77 -15.49 10.83 26.13
CA PHE A 77 -16.88 10.81 26.57
C PHE A 77 -17.12 12.01 27.45
N SER A 78 -18.23 12.73 27.27
CA SER A 78 -18.56 13.89 28.09
C SER A 78 -20.05 14.00 28.33
N GLY A 79 -20.46 14.86 29.25
CA GLY A 79 -21.87 15.07 29.52
C GLY A 79 -22.09 16.10 30.62
N THR A 80 -23.32 16.14 31.11
CA THR A 80 -23.73 17.03 32.20
C THR A 80 -24.63 16.28 33.16
N ALA A 81 -24.57 16.62 34.44
CA ALA A 81 -25.56 16.21 35.43
C ALA A 81 -26.29 17.43 35.99
N TRP A 82 -27.60 17.35 36.12
CA TRP A 82 -28.46 18.44 36.55
C TRP A 82 -29.67 17.92 37.32
N ARG A 83 -30.35 18.81 38.04
CA ARG A 83 -31.64 18.53 38.65
C ARG A 83 -32.70 18.42 37.55
N TYR A 84 -33.47 17.34 37.55
CA TYR A 84 -34.48 17.09 36.52
C TYR A 84 -35.52 18.22 36.49
N GLY A 85 -35.88 18.66 35.28
CA GLY A 85 -36.83 19.76 35.08
C GLY A 85 -36.28 21.16 35.36
N THR A 86 -35.00 21.32 35.72
CA THR A 86 -34.39 22.63 35.97
C THR A 86 -33.04 22.79 35.25
N GLN A 87 -32.46 23.99 35.31
CA GLN A 87 -31.11 24.27 34.83
C GLN A 87 -30.03 24.10 35.91
N THR A 88 -30.40 23.75 37.14
CA THR A 88 -29.50 23.63 38.29
C THR A 88 -28.52 22.49 38.09
N LYS A 89 -27.23 22.79 38.05
CA LYS A 89 -26.15 21.84 37.79
C LYS A 89 -25.72 21.12 39.06
N LEU A 90 -25.43 19.82 38.95
CA LEU A 90 -24.93 19.04 40.08
C LEU A 90 -23.41 19.12 40.09
N ALA A 91 -22.83 19.94 40.96
CA ALA A 91 -21.37 20.06 41.12
C ALA A 91 -20.80 18.95 42.02
N GLY A 92 -19.61 18.44 41.70
CA GLY A 92 -18.91 17.41 42.49
C GLY A 92 -19.58 16.02 42.48
N ALA A 93 -20.65 15.84 41.70
CA ALA A 93 -21.35 14.57 41.55
C ALA A 93 -20.44 13.53 40.86
N THR A 94 -20.35 12.33 41.41
CA THR A 94 -19.57 11.24 40.81
C THR A 94 -20.39 10.55 39.73
N ILE A 95 -19.95 10.67 38.49
CA ILE A 95 -20.56 10.03 37.32
C ILE A 95 -19.73 8.83 36.94
N VAL A 96 -20.37 7.67 36.87
CA VAL A 96 -19.77 6.41 36.42
C VAL A 96 -20.14 6.20 34.96
N LEU A 97 -19.15 5.97 34.10
CA LEU A 97 -19.40 5.47 32.76
C LEU A 97 -19.60 3.96 32.84
N GLN A 98 -20.74 3.49 32.35
CA GLN A 98 -21.03 2.07 32.23
C GLN A 98 -20.96 1.65 30.76
N ARG A 99 -20.59 0.39 30.52
CA ARG A 99 -20.62 -0.24 29.20
C ARG A 99 -21.35 -1.58 29.20
N SER A 100 -21.99 -1.91 28.10
CA SER A 100 -22.59 -3.23 27.81
C SER A 100 -22.14 -3.66 26.42
N PRO A 101 -21.80 -4.95 26.17
CA PRO A 101 -21.64 -5.43 24.80
C PRO A 101 -22.89 -5.07 23.99
N HIS A 102 -22.71 -4.58 22.77
CA HIS A 102 -23.83 -4.01 22.02
C HIS A 102 -24.99 -5.01 21.87
N GLY A 103 -26.21 -4.54 22.18
CA GLY A 103 -27.42 -5.37 22.16
C GLY A 103 -27.58 -6.32 23.36
N LYS A 104 -26.75 -6.18 24.41
CA LYS A 104 -26.88 -6.95 25.66
C LYS A 104 -27.41 -6.07 26.80
N ALA A 105 -28.09 -6.71 27.76
CA ALA A 105 -28.70 -6.02 28.91
C ALA A 105 -27.75 -5.82 30.10
N ALA A 106 -26.64 -6.56 30.17
CA ALA A 106 -25.73 -6.54 31.31
C ALA A 106 -24.74 -5.36 31.25
N TRP A 107 -24.80 -4.47 32.23
CA TRP A 107 -23.93 -3.30 32.31
C TRP A 107 -22.78 -3.50 33.29
N SER A 108 -21.60 -3.01 32.93
CA SER A 108 -20.39 -3.03 33.76
C SER A 108 -19.86 -1.61 33.96
N ASN A 109 -19.34 -1.31 35.15
CA ASN A 109 -18.69 -0.03 35.42
C ASN A 109 -17.33 -0.01 34.73
N LEU A 110 -17.00 1.08 34.02
CA LEU A 110 -15.77 1.21 33.25
C LEU A 110 -14.79 2.20 33.89
N THR A 111 -15.27 3.40 34.20
CA THR A 111 -14.49 4.48 34.80
C THR A 111 -15.45 5.50 35.42
N SER A 112 -14.94 6.48 36.16
CA SER A 112 -15.75 7.54 36.76
C SER A 112 -15.04 8.89 36.77
N ALA A 113 -15.81 9.98 36.76
CA ALA A 113 -15.33 11.33 36.94
C ALA A 113 -16.27 12.13 37.84
N LYS A 114 -15.74 13.14 38.54
CA LYS A 114 -16.57 14.12 39.24
C LYS A 114 -17.00 15.21 38.27
N THR A 115 -18.22 15.71 38.44
CA THR A 115 -18.67 16.90 37.71
C THR A 115 -17.96 18.15 38.22
N THR A 116 -17.71 19.09 37.31
CA THR A 116 -17.22 20.43 37.62
C THR A 116 -18.32 21.27 38.29
N THR A 117 -18.00 22.52 38.65
CA THR A 117 -18.97 23.50 39.15
C THR A 117 -20.15 23.77 38.20
N THR A 118 -19.94 23.57 36.89
CA THR A 118 -21.00 23.70 35.87
C THR A 118 -21.76 22.39 35.63
N GLY A 119 -21.54 21.37 36.46
CA GLY A 119 -22.16 20.05 36.35
C GLY A 119 -21.65 19.23 35.17
N THR A 120 -20.61 19.67 34.48
CA THR A 120 -20.05 18.97 33.31
C THR A 120 -19.02 17.92 33.74
N PHE A 121 -18.89 16.85 32.97
CA PHE A 121 -17.87 15.82 33.19
C PHE A 121 -17.24 15.39 31.86
N ALA A 122 -16.04 14.82 31.92
CA ALA A 122 -15.37 14.20 30.79
C ALA A 122 -14.51 13.01 31.23
N MET A 123 -14.44 11.99 30.40
CA MET A 123 -13.71 10.74 30.62
C MET A 123 -13.03 10.30 29.31
N GLY A 124 -11.83 9.75 29.41
CA GLY A 124 -11.14 9.11 28.30
C GLY A 124 -11.29 7.58 28.38
N VAL A 125 -11.63 6.93 27.27
CA VAL A 125 -11.82 5.49 27.20
C VAL A 125 -11.10 4.91 25.99
N THR A 126 -10.24 3.92 26.23
CA THR A 126 -9.66 3.11 25.16
C THR A 126 -10.71 2.15 24.61
N LEU A 127 -11.11 2.32 23.36
CA LEU A 127 -12.13 1.50 22.73
C LEU A 127 -11.58 0.13 22.31
N SER A 128 -12.30 -0.94 22.67
CA SER A 128 -11.89 -2.33 22.38
C SER A 128 -12.92 -3.14 21.58
N GLY A 129 -14.10 -2.60 21.29
CA GLY A 129 -15.12 -3.32 20.53
C GLY A 129 -16.45 -2.58 20.46
N GLY A 130 -17.46 -3.25 19.90
CA GLY A 130 -18.82 -2.72 19.83
C GLY A 130 -19.51 -2.77 21.19
N TYR A 131 -19.53 -1.64 21.89
CA TYR A 131 -20.19 -1.49 23.19
C TYR A 131 -21.22 -0.35 23.14
N ASP A 132 -22.31 -0.53 23.89
CA ASP A 132 -23.19 0.56 24.30
C ASP A 132 -22.67 1.20 25.57
N TYR A 133 -22.73 2.53 25.64
CA TYR A 133 -22.25 3.32 26.77
C TYR A 133 -23.38 4.15 27.38
N ARG A 134 -23.37 4.30 28.70
CA ARG A 134 -24.28 5.22 29.41
C ARG A 134 -23.59 5.85 30.61
N ALA A 135 -23.99 7.06 30.96
CA ALA A 135 -23.60 7.70 32.20
C ALA A 135 -24.56 7.27 33.32
N TYR A 136 -24.01 6.92 34.47
CA TYR A 136 -24.72 6.52 35.67
C TYR A 136 -24.34 7.42 36.83
N TYR A 137 -25.34 8.05 37.44
CA TYR A 137 -25.21 8.77 38.69
C TYR A 137 -25.92 7.97 39.78
N ALA A 138 -25.19 7.49 40.78
CA ALA A 138 -25.74 6.64 41.85
C ALA A 138 -26.75 7.37 42.74
N GLY A 139 -26.76 8.70 42.73
CA GLY A 139 -27.55 9.53 43.62
C GLY A 139 -26.71 10.13 44.75
N SER A 140 -27.39 10.79 45.68
CA SER A 140 -26.88 11.24 46.97
C SER A 140 -28.02 11.27 47.99
N THR A 141 -27.76 11.73 49.20
CA THR A 141 -28.79 12.02 50.20
C THR A 141 -29.81 13.06 49.74
N THR A 142 -29.47 13.90 48.76
CA THR A 142 -30.36 14.93 48.20
C THR A 142 -31.00 14.48 46.88
N TYR A 143 -30.22 13.84 46.01
CA TYR A 143 -30.63 13.57 44.64
C TYR A 143 -30.85 12.08 44.37
N THR A 144 -31.90 11.76 43.61
CA THR A 144 -32.15 10.39 43.16
C THR A 144 -31.05 9.90 42.21
N THR A 145 -30.96 8.58 42.06
CA THR A 145 -30.20 7.95 40.98
C THR A 145 -30.68 8.44 39.60
N ALA A 146 -29.77 8.51 38.62
CA ALA A 146 -30.08 8.86 37.24
C ALA A 146 -29.20 8.08 36.24
N VAL A 147 -29.76 7.76 35.07
CA VAL A 147 -29.09 7.04 33.99
C VAL A 147 -29.33 7.79 32.68
N SER A 148 -28.30 8.00 31.86
CA SER A 148 -28.47 8.58 30.52
C SER A 148 -29.05 7.56 29.53
N ALA A 149 -29.55 8.03 28.39
CA ALA A 149 -29.76 7.15 27.25
C ALA A 149 -28.46 6.40 26.88
N ALA A 150 -28.60 5.16 26.41
CA ALA A 150 -27.49 4.39 25.88
C ALA A 150 -27.02 4.99 24.54
N LYS A 151 -25.70 4.98 24.32
CA LYS A 151 -25.06 5.47 23.11
C LYS A 151 -24.13 4.38 22.56
N TYR A 152 -24.37 3.97 21.33
CA TYR A 152 -23.47 3.08 20.60
C TYR A 152 -22.35 3.88 19.93
N VAL A 153 -21.12 3.41 20.08
CA VAL A 153 -19.94 3.99 19.41
C VAL A 153 -19.43 2.98 18.38
N TYR A 154 -19.43 3.36 17.11
CA TYR A 154 -18.84 2.54 16.07
C TYR A 154 -17.32 2.48 16.26
N VAL A 155 -16.74 1.29 16.10
CA VAL A 155 -15.29 1.09 16.21
C VAL A 155 -14.74 0.61 14.88
N SER A 156 -13.92 1.44 14.23
CA SER A 156 -13.18 1.05 13.02
C SER A 156 -12.00 0.14 13.37
N TRP A 157 -11.66 -0.79 12.47
CA TRP A 157 -10.42 -1.55 12.56
C TRP A 157 -9.21 -0.60 12.58
N LYS A 158 -8.21 -0.90 13.42
CA LYS A 158 -6.89 -0.28 13.34
C LYS A 158 -6.03 -1.10 12.38
N VAL A 159 -5.76 -0.53 11.20
CA VAL A 159 -4.96 -1.18 10.15
C VAL A 159 -3.58 -0.52 10.08
N ILE A 160 -2.53 -1.31 10.00
CA ILE A 160 -1.15 -0.87 9.91
C ILE A 160 -0.54 -1.47 8.64
N LEU A 161 0.00 -0.64 7.76
CA LEU A 161 0.83 -1.06 6.64
C LEU A 161 2.29 -1.05 7.11
N ASP A 162 2.82 -2.21 7.45
CA ASP A 162 4.17 -2.35 7.99
C ASP A 162 5.22 -2.07 6.91
N GLY A 163 5.06 -2.65 5.72
CA GLY A 163 6.02 -2.47 4.65
C GLY A 163 5.46 -2.76 3.27
N LEU A 164 6.12 -2.15 2.28
CA LEU A 164 5.98 -2.46 0.87
C LEU A 164 7.34 -2.91 0.37
N SER A 165 7.39 -3.98 -0.41
CA SER A 165 8.61 -4.44 -1.05
C SER A 165 8.31 -4.94 -2.45
N THR A 166 9.38 -4.98 -3.25
CA THR A 166 9.34 -5.53 -4.59
C THR A 166 10.17 -6.80 -4.58
N THR A 167 9.59 -7.92 -4.99
CA THR A 167 10.35 -9.14 -5.27
C THR A 167 10.48 -9.25 -6.78
N ASN A 168 11.68 -8.97 -7.27
CA ASN A 168 11.98 -9.08 -8.69
C ASN A 168 12.44 -10.51 -8.96
N ASN A 169 11.60 -11.27 -9.66
CA ASN A 169 12.11 -12.44 -10.36
C ASN A 169 12.71 -11.92 -11.67
N ALA A 170 14.02 -11.65 -11.66
CA ALA A 170 14.77 -11.17 -12.82
C ALA A 170 14.66 -12.11 -14.05
N GLN A 171 14.07 -13.30 -13.88
CA GLN A 171 14.01 -14.34 -14.90
C GLN A 171 12.60 -14.65 -15.45
N ALA A 172 11.50 -14.14 -14.88
CA ALA A 172 10.16 -14.64 -15.23
C ALA A 172 9.20 -13.67 -15.94
N ASN A 173 9.29 -12.35 -15.76
CA ASN A 173 8.41 -11.39 -16.45
C ASN A 173 8.99 -9.97 -16.41
N THR A 174 9.34 -9.39 -17.55
CA THR A 174 10.04 -8.09 -17.63
C THR A 174 9.12 -6.88 -17.57
N ASN A 175 7.83 -7.12 -17.72
CA ASN A 175 6.85 -6.07 -17.65
C ASN A 175 6.33 -5.88 -16.23
N ASN A 176 6.46 -6.90 -15.38
CA ASN A 176 5.86 -6.92 -14.05
C ASN A 176 6.86 -7.41 -12.99
N GLY A 177 6.90 -6.75 -11.84
CA GLY A 177 7.52 -7.25 -10.62
C GLY A 177 6.44 -7.67 -9.64
N THR A 178 6.77 -8.51 -8.66
CA THR A 178 5.81 -8.84 -7.61
C THR A 178 5.86 -7.75 -6.54
N LEU A 179 4.79 -6.97 -6.40
CA LEU A 179 4.60 -6.06 -5.28
C LEU A 179 4.11 -6.88 -4.09
N ASN A 180 4.74 -6.68 -2.93
CA ASN A 180 4.36 -7.32 -1.68
C ASN A 180 4.07 -6.26 -0.62
N ALA A 181 2.84 -6.23 -0.11
CA ALA A 181 2.44 -5.42 1.01
C ALA A 181 2.24 -6.31 2.24
N LYS A 182 2.86 -5.93 3.36
CA LYS A 182 2.68 -6.58 4.66
C LYS A 182 2.07 -5.62 5.66
N GLY A 183 1.18 -6.11 6.50
CA GLY A 183 0.56 -5.30 7.52
C GLY A 183 -0.07 -6.09 8.65
N ARG A 184 -0.71 -5.35 9.55
CA ARG A 184 -1.41 -5.87 10.72
C ARG A 184 -2.77 -5.20 10.90
N ILE A 185 -3.73 -5.93 11.48
CA ILE A 185 -5.08 -5.46 11.75
C ILE A 185 -5.42 -5.74 13.22
N TYR A 186 -5.98 -4.73 13.89
CA TYR A 186 -6.40 -4.80 15.29
C TYR A 186 -7.86 -4.36 15.47
N PRO A 187 -8.68 -5.14 16.20
CA PRO A 187 -8.35 -6.47 16.73
C PRO A 187 -8.10 -7.48 15.59
N ALA A 188 -7.70 -8.71 15.91
CA ALA A 188 -7.53 -9.73 14.87
C ALA A 188 -8.91 -10.04 14.24
N PRO A 189 -9.10 -9.84 12.93
CA PRO A 189 -10.32 -10.26 12.27
C PRO A 189 -10.36 -11.79 12.13
N PRO A 190 -11.51 -12.38 11.81
CA PRO A 190 -11.57 -13.80 11.45
C PRO A 190 -10.57 -14.13 10.35
N THR A 191 -9.89 -15.28 10.44
CA THR A 191 -9.02 -15.79 9.38
C THR A 191 -9.78 -15.83 8.05
N GLY A 192 -9.11 -15.49 6.96
CA GLY A 192 -9.76 -15.39 5.65
C GLY A 192 -10.46 -14.06 5.39
N THR A 193 -10.41 -13.09 6.31
CA THR A 193 -10.99 -11.77 6.06
C THR A 193 -10.24 -11.07 4.94
N HIS A 194 -10.98 -10.59 3.95
CA HIS A 194 -10.44 -9.95 2.76
C HIS A 194 -9.94 -8.53 3.07
N VAL A 195 -8.71 -8.24 2.65
CA VAL A 195 -8.06 -6.94 2.84
C VAL A 195 -7.54 -6.46 1.50
N TRP A 196 -7.92 -5.24 1.13
CA TRP A 196 -7.52 -4.61 -0.12
C TRP A 196 -6.25 -3.79 0.08
N LEU A 197 -5.27 -3.98 -0.81
CA LEU A 197 -4.28 -2.96 -1.10
C LEU A 197 -4.93 -1.96 -2.05
N GLN A 198 -5.12 -0.73 -1.57
CA GLN A 198 -5.69 0.36 -2.34
C GLN A 198 -4.60 1.26 -2.89
N LYS A 199 -4.80 1.71 -4.13
CA LYS A 199 -3.99 2.71 -4.82
C LYS A 199 -4.72 4.05 -4.78
N TYR A 200 -4.01 5.12 -4.45
CA TYR A 200 -4.54 6.48 -4.58
C TYR A 200 -4.51 6.90 -6.05
N ASP A 201 -5.66 7.26 -6.58
CA ASP A 201 -5.79 7.88 -7.89
C ASP A 201 -5.76 9.40 -7.73
N ALA A 202 -4.67 10.02 -8.17
CA ALA A 202 -4.48 11.46 -8.06
C ALA A 202 -5.45 12.27 -8.95
N ALA A 203 -5.87 11.71 -10.08
CA ALA A 203 -6.76 12.40 -11.02
C ALA A 203 -8.18 12.49 -10.45
N SER A 204 -8.73 11.38 -9.94
CA SER A 204 -10.06 11.37 -9.33
C SER A 204 -10.06 11.70 -7.84
N LYS A 205 -8.88 11.85 -7.21
CA LYS A 205 -8.71 12.06 -5.76
C LYS A 205 -9.40 10.98 -4.92
N THR A 206 -9.39 9.74 -5.39
CA THR A 206 -10.08 8.61 -4.76
C THR A 206 -9.15 7.43 -4.55
N TRP A 207 -9.44 6.62 -3.55
CA TRP A 207 -8.80 5.33 -3.37
C TRP A 207 -9.50 4.25 -4.20
N LYS A 208 -8.73 3.46 -4.96
CA LYS A 208 -9.21 2.36 -5.76
C LYS A 208 -8.65 1.03 -5.25
N ASN A 209 -9.50 0.02 -5.15
CA ASN A 209 -9.07 -1.35 -4.85
C ASN A 209 -8.19 -1.83 -6.01
N PHE A 210 -6.96 -2.24 -5.70
CA PHE A 210 -5.99 -2.66 -6.72
C PHE A 210 -5.74 -4.15 -6.69
N MET A 211 -5.47 -4.70 -5.49
CA MET A 211 -5.31 -6.14 -5.27
C MET A 211 -5.68 -6.47 -3.83
N SER A 212 -5.71 -7.74 -3.48
CA SER A 212 -6.12 -8.18 -2.16
C SER A 212 -5.37 -9.40 -1.66
N GLY A 213 -5.51 -9.61 -0.36
CA GLY A 213 -5.12 -10.83 0.32
C GLY A 213 -6.10 -11.12 1.45
N THR A 214 -5.83 -12.18 2.18
CA THR A 214 -6.64 -12.62 3.32
C THR A 214 -5.84 -12.64 4.60
N THR A 215 -6.48 -12.33 5.72
CA THR A 215 -5.84 -12.32 7.04
C THR A 215 -5.51 -13.72 7.54
N SER A 216 -4.39 -13.82 8.26
CA SER A 216 -4.03 -14.96 9.09
C SER A 216 -3.77 -14.45 10.51
N GLY A 217 -4.76 -14.60 11.39
CA GLY A 217 -4.77 -13.90 12.67
C GLY A 217 -4.77 -12.38 12.50
N ASN A 218 -3.83 -11.69 13.16
CA ASN A 218 -3.68 -10.23 13.05
C ASN A 218 -2.85 -9.78 11.83
N SER A 219 -2.26 -10.71 11.09
CA SER A 219 -1.30 -10.41 10.01
C SER A 219 -1.96 -10.50 8.65
N ILE A 220 -1.50 -9.67 7.72
CA ILE A 220 -1.92 -9.67 6.32
C ILE A 220 -0.71 -9.55 5.40
N ALA A 221 -0.71 -10.33 4.33
CA ALA A 221 0.16 -10.15 3.19
C ALA A 221 -0.69 -10.06 1.92
N VAL A 222 -0.40 -9.07 1.08
CA VAL A 222 -1.01 -8.89 -0.23
C VAL A 222 0.10 -8.92 -1.25
N LYS A 223 -0.02 -9.78 -2.26
CA LYS A 223 0.99 -9.95 -3.31
C LYS A 223 0.34 -9.98 -4.67
N GLY A 224 1.02 -9.44 -5.66
CA GLY A 224 0.70 -9.69 -7.06
C GLY A 224 1.62 -8.96 -8.00
N ASP A 225 1.49 -9.27 -9.28
CA ASP A 225 2.36 -8.77 -10.33
C ASP A 225 1.89 -7.40 -10.81
N VAL A 226 2.80 -6.44 -10.79
CA VAL A 226 2.52 -5.04 -11.05
C VAL A 226 3.59 -4.48 -11.98
N ARG A 227 3.19 -3.64 -12.94
CA ARG A 227 4.15 -2.88 -13.74
C ARG A 227 4.90 -1.89 -12.86
N GLY A 228 6.15 -1.58 -13.20
CA GLY A 228 6.91 -0.53 -12.52
C GLY A 228 6.09 0.76 -12.41
N ASN A 229 6.06 1.39 -11.25
CA ASN A 229 5.28 2.61 -11.00
C ASN A 229 5.68 3.27 -9.69
N VAL A 230 5.35 4.54 -9.54
CA VAL A 230 5.37 5.24 -8.26
C VAL A 230 3.93 5.56 -7.86
N ASN A 231 3.47 5.05 -6.73
CA ASN A 231 2.10 5.28 -6.26
C ASN A 231 2.01 5.41 -4.75
N THR A 232 0.92 6.03 -4.29
CA THR A 232 0.56 6.10 -2.88
C THR A 232 -0.41 4.97 -2.56
N TRP A 233 -0.05 4.15 -1.57
CA TRP A 233 -0.73 2.92 -1.22
C TRP A 233 -1.26 2.94 0.21
N ARG A 234 -2.32 2.18 0.48
CA ARG A 234 -2.76 1.86 1.86
C ARG A 234 -3.43 0.48 1.90
N LEU A 235 -3.52 -0.10 3.09
CA LEU A 235 -4.37 -1.26 3.32
C LEU A 235 -5.75 -0.80 3.77
N GLN A 236 -6.80 -1.48 3.31
CA GLN A 236 -8.18 -1.26 3.72
C GLN A 236 -8.86 -2.60 4.02
N VAL A 237 -9.62 -2.62 5.10
CA VAL A 237 -10.50 -3.74 5.45
C VAL A 237 -11.92 -3.23 5.54
N ALA A 238 -12.86 -3.92 4.90
CA ALA A 238 -14.27 -3.55 4.92
C ALA A 238 -14.88 -3.76 6.31
N SER A 239 -16.07 -3.17 6.53
CA SER A 239 -16.85 -3.43 7.74
C SER A 239 -17.20 -4.91 7.84
N ARG A 240 -17.08 -5.48 9.05
CA ARG A 240 -17.44 -6.86 9.33
C ARG A 240 -17.87 -7.00 10.79
N GLY A 241 -19.07 -7.53 11.01
CA GLY A 241 -19.69 -7.57 12.33
C GLY A 241 -19.82 -6.17 12.91
N TRP A 242 -19.36 -5.99 14.15
CA TRP A 242 -19.43 -4.71 14.87
C TRP A 242 -18.30 -3.74 14.54
N TYR A 243 -17.32 -4.16 13.74
CA TYR A 243 -16.21 -3.32 13.36
C TYR A 243 -16.48 -2.63 12.03
N PHE A 244 -16.38 -1.31 12.03
CA PHE A 244 -16.51 -0.50 10.84
C PHE A 244 -15.24 -0.57 9.98
N THR A 245 -15.33 -0.10 8.74
CA THR A 245 -14.20 -0.03 7.81
C THR A 245 -12.98 0.60 8.46
N GLY A 246 -11.80 0.00 8.25
CA GLY A 246 -10.51 0.53 8.70
C GLY A 246 -9.55 0.71 7.54
N SER A 247 -8.65 1.68 7.64
CA SER A 247 -7.60 1.92 6.65
C SER A 247 -6.30 2.29 7.34
N SER A 248 -5.17 1.87 6.77
CA SER A 248 -3.87 2.30 7.25
C SER A 248 -3.56 3.73 6.81
N ASN A 249 -2.56 4.33 7.46
CA ASN A 249 -1.86 5.48 6.87
C ASN A 249 -1.34 5.09 5.48
N SER A 250 -1.28 6.09 4.59
CA SER A 250 -0.76 5.90 3.25
C SER A 250 0.77 5.90 3.22
N LYS A 251 1.36 5.16 2.27
CA LYS A 251 2.80 5.19 1.98
C LYS A 251 3.03 5.41 0.49
N LEU A 252 3.88 6.38 0.15
CA LEU A 252 4.42 6.51 -1.21
C LEU A 252 5.46 5.40 -1.42
N PHE A 253 5.36 4.67 -2.53
CA PHE A 253 6.28 3.60 -2.85
C PHE A 253 6.53 3.52 -4.34
N ALA A 254 7.81 3.42 -4.70
CA ALA A 254 8.26 3.15 -6.04
C ALA A 254 8.47 1.64 -6.21
N HIS A 255 7.63 1.03 -7.04
CA HIS A 255 7.76 -0.34 -7.49
C HIS A 255 8.65 -0.36 -8.73
N TYR A 256 9.77 -1.07 -8.64
CA TYR A 256 10.80 -1.10 -9.69
C TYR A 256 10.79 -2.45 -10.41
N VAL A 257 10.79 -2.41 -11.75
CA VAL A 257 10.84 -3.62 -12.59
C VAL A 257 12.03 -3.56 -13.54
N TRP A 258 12.61 -4.74 -13.83
CA TRP A 258 13.66 -4.87 -14.83
C TRP A 258 13.06 -4.77 -16.22
N ARG A 259 13.55 -3.84 -17.04
CA ARG A 259 13.18 -3.67 -18.44
C ARG A 259 14.43 -3.67 -19.31
N GLY A 260 14.33 -4.06 -20.58
CA GLY A 260 15.41 -3.81 -21.53
C GLY A 260 15.76 -2.33 -21.59
N LEU A 261 17.04 -1.97 -21.43
CA LEU A 261 17.49 -0.57 -21.35
C LEU A 261 17.06 0.24 -22.57
N PHE A 262 17.17 -0.33 -23.77
CA PHE A 262 16.78 0.34 -25.01
C PHE A 262 15.27 0.42 -25.24
N SER A 263 14.43 -0.28 -24.46
CA SER A 263 12.95 -0.10 -24.53
C SER A 263 12.50 1.30 -24.11
N ARG A 264 13.38 2.05 -23.44
CA ARG A 264 13.16 3.45 -23.08
C ARG A 264 13.50 4.43 -24.22
N GLY A 265 14.02 3.91 -25.34
CA GLY A 265 14.51 4.69 -26.47
C GLY A 265 15.89 5.31 -26.22
N ALA A 266 16.73 5.36 -27.26
CA ALA A 266 17.90 6.21 -27.25
C ALA A 266 17.47 7.66 -27.45
N THR A 267 17.96 8.57 -26.61
CA THR A 267 17.71 10.01 -26.73
C THR A 267 18.63 10.67 -27.75
N ALA A 268 19.79 10.08 -27.99
CA ALA A 268 20.73 10.48 -29.02
C ALA A 268 21.61 9.29 -29.40
N LEU A 269 22.05 9.26 -30.66
CA LEU A 269 23.05 8.33 -31.17
C LEU A 269 24.15 9.17 -31.83
N GLY A 270 25.39 8.68 -31.80
CA GLY A 270 26.48 9.36 -32.50
C GLY A 270 27.78 8.60 -32.43
N GLY A 271 28.84 9.24 -32.92
CA GLY A 271 30.16 8.64 -32.99
C GLY A 271 31.07 9.39 -33.95
N SER A 272 32.29 8.90 -34.09
CA SER A 272 33.27 9.35 -35.08
C SER A 272 33.49 8.28 -36.14
N ASP A 273 33.78 8.72 -37.37
CA ASP A 273 34.23 7.91 -38.51
C ASP A 273 33.43 6.62 -38.78
N GLY A 274 32.41 6.71 -39.64
CA GLY A 274 31.65 5.53 -40.10
C GLY A 274 30.98 4.76 -38.95
N HIS A 275 30.51 5.48 -37.94
CA HIS A 275 29.85 4.92 -36.78
C HIS A 275 28.44 4.39 -37.11
N GLY A 276 28.01 3.40 -36.34
CA GLY A 276 26.64 2.95 -36.31
C GLY A 276 26.27 2.32 -34.98
N PHE A 277 25.00 2.51 -34.61
CA PHE A 277 24.42 1.97 -33.39
C PHE A 277 23.01 1.50 -33.71
N HIS A 278 22.84 0.19 -33.83
CA HIS A 278 21.58 -0.45 -34.21
C HIS A 278 20.95 -1.15 -33.01
N ILE A 279 19.77 -0.66 -32.60
CA ILE A 279 19.01 -1.21 -31.49
C ILE A 279 18.08 -2.30 -32.02
N MET A 280 18.23 -3.52 -31.49
CA MET A 280 17.40 -4.67 -31.81
C MET A 280 16.30 -4.80 -30.73
N THR A 281 15.14 -4.18 -30.97
CA THR A 281 14.02 -4.18 -30.01
C THR A 281 13.12 -5.41 -30.10
N GLU A 282 13.20 -6.20 -31.19
CA GLU A 282 12.23 -7.26 -31.47
C GLU A 282 12.58 -8.63 -30.86
N ARG A 283 13.83 -8.86 -30.46
CA ARG A 283 14.31 -10.21 -30.11
C ARG A 283 14.22 -10.59 -28.64
N ASP A 284 14.20 -9.63 -27.71
CA ASP A 284 14.25 -9.97 -26.29
C ASP A 284 13.57 -8.90 -25.40
N PRO A 285 12.47 -9.26 -24.70
CA PRO A 285 11.86 -8.37 -23.72
C PRO A 285 12.71 -8.21 -22.44
N LEU A 286 13.72 -9.07 -22.20
CA LEU A 286 14.63 -9.07 -21.03
C LEU A 286 15.86 -8.19 -21.23
N GLY A 287 16.50 -8.28 -22.39
CA GLY A 287 17.66 -7.48 -22.76
C GLY A 287 17.36 -6.61 -23.96
N GLY A 288 17.39 -5.29 -23.78
CA GLY A 288 17.60 -4.45 -24.95
C GLY A 288 18.95 -4.84 -25.53
N ILE A 289 18.98 -5.34 -26.76
CA ILE A 289 20.22 -5.62 -27.47
C ILE A 289 20.52 -4.47 -28.42
N ALA A 290 21.76 -4.01 -28.45
CA ALA A 290 22.21 -3.11 -29.49
C ALA A 290 23.56 -3.55 -30.03
N LEU A 291 23.71 -3.43 -31.33
CA LEU A 291 24.97 -3.60 -32.03
C LEU A 291 25.55 -2.22 -32.29
N ALA A 292 26.84 -2.06 -32.04
CA ALA A 292 27.55 -0.83 -32.31
C ALA A 292 28.82 -1.15 -33.09
N TRP A 293 29.16 -0.30 -34.06
CA TRP A 293 30.38 -0.45 -34.86
C TRP A 293 30.93 0.93 -35.23
N SER A 294 32.26 1.04 -35.30
CA SER A 294 32.93 2.25 -35.78
C SER A 294 34.08 1.86 -36.70
N LYS A 295 34.56 2.79 -37.53
CA LYS A 295 35.86 2.60 -38.19
C LYS A 295 36.99 2.66 -37.19
N ARG A 296 38.19 2.26 -37.64
CA ARG A 296 39.41 2.26 -36.86
C ARG A 296 39.67 3.59 -36.15
N GLY A 297 39.93 3.51 -34.84
CA GLY A 297 40.14 4.67 -33.97
C GLY A 297 38.88 5.51 -33.70
N GLY A 298 37.76 5.11 -34.30
CA GLY A 298 36.46 5.74 -34.15
C GLY A 298 35.75 5.34 -32.86
N THR A 299 34.60 5.96 -32.66
CA THR A 299 33.72 5.74 -31.51
C THR A 299 32.29 5.58 -31.98
N SER A 300 31.49 4.83 -31.24
CA SER A 300 30.03 4.79 -31.42
C SER A 300 29.35 4.80 -30.08
N TRP A 301 28.33 5.60 -29.94
CA TRP A 301 27.65 5.78 -28.67
C TRP A 301 26.14 5.98 -28.82
N ALA A 302 25.44 5.62 -27.74
CA ALA A 302 24.02 5.89 -27.55
C ALA A 302 23.79 6.50 -26.17
N GLU A 303 23.03 7.58 -26.11
CA GLU A 303 22.49 8.11 -24.86
C GLU A 303 21.12 7.54 -24.58
N ILE A 304 20.88 7.12 -23.35
CA ILE A 304 19.66 6.42 -22.96
C ILE A 304 19.13 7.06 -21.69
N ARG A 305 17.82 7.32 -21.66
CA ARG A 305 17.16 7.91 -20.51
C ARG A 305 17.02 6.90 -19.37
N THR A 306 17.58 7.23 -18.21
CA THR A 306 17.54 6.42 -16.98
C THR A 306 16.80 7.08 -15.82
N THR A 307 16.05 8.16 -16.09
CA THR A 307 15.20 8.80 -15.07
C THR A 307 14.29 7.78 -14.37
N GLY A 308 14.32 7.75 -13.04
CA GLY A 308 13.50 6.84 -12.22
C GLY A 308 14.04 5.42 -12.11
N CYS A 309 15.29 5.17 -12.51
CA CYS A 309 15.97 3.89 -12.38
C CYS A 309 16.91 3.85 -11.17
N LEU A 310 17.15 2.64 -10.66
CA LEU A 310 18.06 2.38 -9.54
C LEU A 310 19.29 1.60 -9.95
N GLU A 311 19.17 0.69 -10.92
CA GLU A 311 20.26 -0.21 -11.29
C GLU A 311 20.27 -0.48 -12.80
N THR A 312 21.44 -0.88 -13.31
CA THR A 312 21.60 -1.38 -14.68
C THR A 312 22.32 -2.74 -14.69
N GLY A 313 21.80 -3.68 -15.47
CA GLY A 313 22.46 -4.93 -15.82
C GLY A 313 22.97 -4.80 -17.24
N ILE A 314 24.27 -4.88 -17.46
CA ILE A 314 24.88 -4.64 -18.77
C ILE A 314 25.82 -5.80 -19.11
N GLY A 315 25.53 -6.44 -20.23
CA GLY A 315 26.38 -7.36 -20.95
C GLY A 315 27.08 -6.63 -22.08
N MET A 316 28.36 -6.89 -22.25
CA MET A 316 29.21 -6.35 -23.30
C MET A 316 29.89 -7.52 -24.01
N HIS A 317 29.82 -7.57 -25.32
CA HIS A 317 30.45 -8.62 -26.11
C HIS A 317 31.19 -8.04 -27.31
N ASN A 318 32.39 -8.54 -27.59
CA ASN A 318 33.20 -8.12 -28.73
C ASN A 318 33.13 -9.20 -29.84
N TYR A 319 32.39 -8.93 -30.92
CA TYR A 319 32.19 -9.85 -32.06
C TYR A 319 33.24 -9.71 -33.18
N SER A 320 34.30 -8.91 -33.00
CA SER A 320 35.28 -8.62 -34.06
C SER A 320 35.89 -9.87 -34.71
N ASN A 321 36.17 -10.93 -33.94
CA ASN A 321 36.73 -12.19 -34.46
C ASN A 321 35.71 -13.06 -35.22
N GLN A 322 34.41 -12.88 -35.00
CA GLN A 322 33.38 -13.71 -35.64
C GLN A 322 33.04 -13.22 -37.05
N GLN A 323 33.14 -11.92 -37.30
CA GLN A 323 32.85 -11.35 -38.62
C GLN A 323 34.06 -11.33 -39.56
N ARG A 324 35.29 -11.20 -39.03
CA ARG A 324 36.53 -11.20 -39.83
C ARG A 324 37.64 -11.99 -39.14
N PRO A 325 37.73 -13.31 -39.38
CA PRO A 325 38.82 -14.13 -38.87
C PRO A 325 40.17 -13.62 -39.42
N GLY A 326 41.02 -13.03 -38.58
CA GLY A 326 42.35 -12.54 -38.95
C GLY A 326 42.69 -11.10 -38.55
N GLU A 327 41.69 -10.30 -38.16
CA GLU A 327 41.89 -8.91 -37.70
C GLU A 327 41.28 -8.67 -36.30
N PRO A 328 41.76 -9.38 -35.26
CA PRO A 328 41.24 -9.24 -33.90
C PRO A 328 41.53 -7.84 -33.34
N THR A 329 40.49 -7.10 -32.93
CA THR A 329 40.63 -5.81 -32.23
C THR A 329 40.01 -5.81 -30.86
N ASP A 330 40.81 -5.41 -29.88
CA ASP A 330 40.31 -5.08 -28.55
C ASP A 330 39.34 -3.90 -28.67
N MET A 331 38.20 -4.02 -27.99
CA MET A 331 37.19 -2.97 -27.92
C MET A 331 37.09 -2.42 -26.52
N ARG A 332 37.10 -1.09 -26.40
CA ARG A 332 36.81 -0.43 -25.13
C ARG A 332 35.33 -0.09 -25.06
N PHE A 333 34.67 -0.60 -24.04
CA PHE A 333 33.30 -0.27 -23.67
C PHE A 333 33.33 0.71 -22.51
N THR A 334 32.68 1.86 -22.66
CA THR A 334 32.55 2.85 -21.58
C THR A 334 31.09 3.17 -21.28
N ILE A 335 30.83 3.47 -20.01
CA ILE A 335 29.55 3.98 -19.54
C ILE A 335 29.83 5.34 -18.91
N ARG A 336 29.10 6.37 -19.34
CA ARG A 336 29.25 7.76 -18.88
C ARG A 336 27.92 8.37 -18.46
N THR A 337 27.96 9.43 -17.64
CA THR A 337 26.83 10.33 -17.33
C THR A 337 27.33 11.76 -17.35
N ASP A 338 26.68 12.66 -18.08
CA ASP A 338 27.04 14.09 -18.13
C ASP A 338 28.55 14.35 -18.30
N GLY A 339 29.19 13.57 -19.19
CA GLY A 339 30.64 13.61 -19.45
C GLY A 339 31.52 12.84 -18.43
N LYS A 340 31.01 12.52 -17.25
CA LYS A 340 31.71 11.72 -16.22
C LYS A 340 31.76 10.24 -16.62
N LEU A 341 32.96 9.67 -16.58
CA LEU A 341 33.16 8.22 -16.74
C LEU A 341 32.69 7.48 -15.49
N LEU A 342 31.74 6.55 -15.67
CA LEU A 342 31.28 5.65 -14.61
C LEU A 342 32.05 4.32 -14.67
N ARG A 343 32.30 3.82 -15.89
CA ARG A 343 33.00 2.55 -16.11
C ARG A 343 33.69 2.53 -17.46
N SER A 344 34.83 1.85 -17.53
CA SER A 344 35.54 1.53 -18.77
C SER A 344 36.08 0.11 -18.68
N VAL A 345 35.87 -0.70 -19.71
CA VAL A 345 36.44 -2.05 -19.81
C VAL A 345 36.93 -2.29 -21.22
N VAL A 346 38.09 -2.93 -21.35
CA VAL A 346 38.60 -3.40 -22.65
C VAL A 346 38.32 -4.89 -22.74
N ILE A 347 37.69 -5.31 -23.83
CA ILE A 347 37.29 -6.70 -24.06
C ILE A 347 38.00 -7.19 -25.32
N ALA A 348 38.75 -8.29 -25.16
CA ALA A 348 39.41 -8.96 -26.28
C ALA A 348 38.38 -9.57 -27.25
N PRO A 349 38.74 -9.80 -28.51
CA PRO A 349 37.87 -10.41 -29.51
C PRO A 349 37.29 -11.76 -29.06
N GLY A 350 35.98 -11.93 -29.21
CA GLY A 350 35.22 -13.09 -28.73
C GLY A 350 34.95 -13.10 -27.22
N GLY A 351 35.49 -12.15 -26.47
CA GLY A 351 35.26 -12.00 -25.05
C GLY A 351 33.88 -11.44 -24.73
N ASP A 352 33.36 -11.83 -23.58
CA ASP A 352 32.11 -11.32 -23.02
C ASP A 352 32.28 -10.91 -21.56
N ILE A 353 31.53 -9.91 -21.15
CA ILE A 353 31.37 -9.54 -19.75
C ILE A 353 29.89 -9.36 -19.51
N SER A 354 29.33 -10.15 -18.59
CA SER A 354 27.92 -10.07 -18.18
C SER A 354 27.81 -9.81 -16.68
N GLY A 355 26.69 -9.23 -16.24
CA GLY A 355 26.41 -8.98 -14.83
C GLY A 355 25.80 -7.60 -14.52
N ARG A 356 25.59 -7.34 -13.23
CA ARG A 356 25.18 -6.01 -12.74
C ARG A 356 26.40 -5.10 -12.78
N GLN A 357 26.39 -4.11 -13.67
CA GLN A 357 27.58 -3.30 -13.91
C GLN A 357 27.56 -1.96 -13.19
N LEU A 358 26.38 -1.45 -12.84
CA LEU A 358 26.20 -0.23 -12.05
C LEU A 358 25.05 -0.42 -11.06
N HIS A 359 25.40 -0.35 -9.77
CA HIS A 359 24.46 -0.22 -8.67
C HIS A 359 24.28 1.26 -8.33
N ASP A 360 23.07 1.63 -7.91
CA ASP A 360 22.70 2.98 -7.49
C ASP A 360 22.94 4.07 -8.55
N ILE A 361 22.23 3.95 -9.68
CA ILE A 361 22.10 5.04 -10.66
C ILE A 361 20.96 6.01 -10.32
N SER A 362 20.58 6.09 -9.03
CA SER A 362 19.51 6.98 -8.60
C SER A 362 19.87 8.44 -8.88
N GLY A 363 18.90 9.20 -9.42
CA GLY A 363 19.13 10.60 -9.83
C GLY A 363 19.84 10.78 -11.18
N ILE A 364 20.45 9.74 -11.75
CA ILE A 364 21.07 9.81 -13.09
C ILE A 364 19.98 9.86 -14.16
N GLN A 365 19.91 10.96 -14.90
CA GLN A 365 18.87 11.15 -15.91
C GLN A 365 19.18 10.42 -17.22
N ARG A 366 20.47 10.33 -17.56
CA ARG A 366 20.95 9.73 -18.81
C ARG A 366 22.25 8.98 -18.58
N ILE A 367 22.40 7.86 -19.26
CA ILE A 367 23.69 7.18 -19.41
C ILE A 367 24.07 7.15 -20.88
N ARG A 368 25.35 7.31 -21.17
CA ARG A 368 25.93 7.09 -22.49
C ARG A 368 26.65 5.76 -22.48
N LEU A 369 26.23 4.85 -23.37
CA LEU A 369 26.96 3.63 -23.71
C LEU A 369 27.83 3.94 -24.92
N GLU A 370 29.13 3.72 -24.81
CA GLU A 370 30.10 4.08 -25.83
C GLU A 370 31.04 2.91 -26.08
N ILE A 371 31.24 2.55 -27.34
CA ILE A 371 32.32 1.69 -27.78
C ILE A 371 33.39 2.54 -28.46
N GLN A 372 34.63 2.12 -28.30
CA GLN A 372 35.78 2.69 -28.97
C GLN A 372 36.65 1.55 -29.50
N ASP A 373 37.03 1.63 -30.77
CA ASP A 373 38.05 0.75 -31.31
C ASP A 373 39.40 1.09 -30.67
N THR A 374 40.02 0.12 -30.01
CA THR A 374 41.38 0.27 -29.47
C THR A 374 42.42 -0.52 -30.27
N GLY A 375 41.99 -1.26 -31.29
CA GLY A 375 42.83 -2.12 -32.10
C GLY A 375 43.54 -1.44 -33.28
N LYS A 376 44.42 -2.21 -33.93
CA LYS A 376 45.28 -1.73 -35.02
C LYS A 376 44.73 -2.04 -36.43
N THR A 377 43.74 -2.91 -36.61
CA THR A 377 43.25 -3.36 -37.94
C THR A 377 41.79 -3.82 -37.86
N GLY A 378 40.88 -3.34 -38.72
CA GLY A 378 39.50 -3.85 -38.82
C GLY A 378 38.39 -2.86 -38.45
N GLU A 379 37.13 -3.28 -38.65
CA GLU A 379 35.92 -2.56 -38.22
C GLU A 379 35.29 -3.32 -37.04
N PRO A 380 35.45 -2.88 -35.79
CA PRO A 380 34.92 -3.61 -34.64
C PRO A 380 33.39 -3.63 -34.63
N LEU A 381 32.85 -4.77 -34.20
CA LEU A 381 31.44 -4.95 -33.88
C LEU A 381 31.28 -5.31 -32.41
N GLY A 382 30.70 -4.39 -31.64
CA GLY A 382 30.36 -4.60 -30.23
C GLY A 382 28.88 -4.84 -30.05
N GLU A 383 28.52 -5.68 -29.09
CA GLU A 383 27.14 -5.87 -28.65
C GLU A 383 26.96 -5.45 -27.20
N TRP A 384 25.87 -4.74 -26.96
CA TRP A 384 25.35 -4.43 -25.64
C TRP A 384 24.10 -5.25 -25.39
N ARG A 385 24.06 -6.04 -24.31
CA ARG A 385 22.83 -6.65 -23.78
C ARG A 385 22.48 -5.98 -22.48
N SER A 386 21.41 -5.21 -22.43
CA SER A 386 21.24 -4.28 -21.31
C SER A 386 19.83 -4.23 -20.77
N SER A 387 19.74 -4.14 -19.44
CA SER A 387 18.52 -4.04 -18.67
C SER A 387 18.67 -2.96 -17.61
N VAL A 388 17.55 -2.39 -17.18
CA VAL A 388 17.47 -1.37 -16.14
C VAL A 388 16.33 -1.65 -15.18
N LEU A 389 16.59 -1.41 -13.91
CA LEU A 389 15.61 -1.53 -12.84
C LEU A 389 14.96 -0.16 -12.61
N CYS A 390 13.73 0.04 -13.08
CA CYS A 390 13.07 1.35 -13.04
C CYS A 390 11.64 1.32 -12.51
N SER A 391 11.26 2.42 -11.86
CA SER A 391 9.86 2.81 -11.68
C SER A 391 9.43 3.64 -12.89
N ASN A 392 8.20 3.45 -13.37
CA ASN A 392 7.69 4.17 -14.55
C ASN A 392 7.53 5.66 -14.31
#